data_AF-A0A9E4T339-F1
#
_entry.id   AF-A0A9E4T339-F1
#
_cell.length_a   1.000
_cell.length_b   1.000
_cell.length_c   1.000
_cell.angle_alpha   90.00
_cell.angle_beta   90.00
_cell.angle_gamma   90.00
#
_symmetry.space_group_name_H-M   'P 1'
#
loop_
_entity.id
_entity.type
_entity.pdbx_description
1 polymer ?
#
loop_
_entity_poly.entity_id
_entity_poly.type
_entity_poly.pdbx_seq_one_letter_code
_entity_poly.pdbx_strand_id
1 'polypeptide(L)'
;MIGAAKLDVDTFEEVEADTSATKQAMLVVVIVAVATGIGLVATGGLSGVILGIVVGLGGWAAWAWITFYIGTKLLPTADTQADWGQLARTLGFAQSPGVFKVVGLVPGVGLVIFALAAIWQLVAMIIAIRQALDYTSTWRAIGVALIGFIPYAIVQTLLQVIYRF
;
A
#
# COMPACT_ATOMS: atom_id res chain seq x y z
N MET A 1 10.88 -0.40 -7.50
CA MET A 1 10.90 -1.17 -6.23
C MET A 1 12.07 -0.82 -5.33
N ILE A 2 13.33 -0.91 -5.79
CA ILE A 2 14.50 -0.65 -4.91
C ILE A 2 14.51 0.77 -4.34
N GLY A 3 14.28 1.80 -5.17
CA GLY A 3 14.20 3.18 -4.68
C GLY A 3 13.04 3.39 -3.69
N ALA A 4 11.85 2.89 -4.00
CA ALA A 4 10.71 2.93 -3.08
C ALA A 4 10.98 2.20 -1.75
N ALA A 5 11.68 1.06 -1.77
CA ALA A 5 12.13 0.41 -0.55
C ALA A 5 13.15 1.28 0.21
N LYS A 6 14.10 1.91 -0.49
CA LYS A 6 15.05 2.87 0.11
C LYS A 6 14.41 4.17 0.60
N LEU A 7 13.09 4.34 0.45
CA LEU A 7 12.35 5.55 0.79
C LEU A 7 12.81 6.78 -0.02
N ASP A 8 13.28 6.53 -1.24
CA ASP A 8 13.75 7.55 -2.16
C ASP A 8 12.56 8.35 -2.72
N VAL A 9 12.57 9.66 -2.50
CA VAL A 9 11.51 10.59 -2.90
C VAL A 9 11.41 10.68 -4.42
N ASP A 10 12.55 10.73 -5.10
CA ASP A 10 12.63 10.86 -6.57
C ASP A 10 11.94 9.67 -7.26
N THR A 11 12.02 8.48 -6.65
CA THR A 11 11.32 7.30 -7.17
C THR A 11 9.80 7.44 -7.09
N PHE A 12 9.27 8.10 -6.05
CA PHE A 12 7.83 8.31 -5.93
C PHE A 12 7.35 9.37 -6.93
N GLU A 13 8.09 10.46 -7.11
CA GLU A 13 7.80 11.49 -8.12
C GLU A 13 7.87 10.92 -9.55
N GLU A 14 8.84 10.05 -9.84
CA GLU A 14 8.98 9.40 -11.15
C GLU A 14 7.76 8.54 -11.49
N VAL A 15 7.36 7.63 -10.59
CA VAL A 15 6.22 6.73 -10.84
C VAL A 15 4.88 7.44 -10.76
N GLU A 16 4.82 8.56 -10.05
CA GLU A 16 3.67 9.44 -10.05
C GLU A 16 3.42 10.00 -11.46
N ALA A 17 4.45 10.58 -12.06
CA ALA A 17 4.40 11.20 -13.39
C ALA A 17 4.27 10.17 -14.53
N ASP A 18 4.82 8.96 -14.37
CA ASP A 18 4.73 7.91 -15.38
C ASP A 18 3.37 7.19 -15.35
N THR A 19 2.43 7.66 -16.18
CA THR A 19 1.11 7.03 -16.34
C THR A 19 1.15 5.54 -16.76
N SER A 20 2.24 5.08 -17.39
CA SER A 20 2.43 3.69 -17.79
C SER A 20 2.80 2.77 -16.63
N ALA A 21 3.31 3.31 -15.52
CA ALA A 21 3.76 2.56 -14.35
C ALA A 21 2.60 1.93 -13.52
N THR A 22 1.34 2.20 -13.86
CA THR A 22 0.17 1.60 -13.17
C THR A 22 0.21 0.07 -13.18
N LYS A 23 0.62 -0.53 -14.30
CA LYS A 23 0.78 -2.00 -14.39
C LYS A 23 1.94 -2.51 -13.53
N GLN A 24 3.01 -1.74 -13.43
CA GLN A 24 4.15 -2.07 -12.57
C GLN A 24 3.74 -1.99 -11.09
N ALA A 25 3.02 -0.94 -10.69
CA ALA A 25 2.49 -0.78 -9.35
C ALA A 25 1.58 -1.95 -8.94
N MET A 26 0.69 -2.37 -9.84
CA MET A 26 -0.14 -3.57 -9.66
C MET A 26 0.72 -4.83 -9.47
N LEU A 27 1.78 -5.01 -10.26
CA LEU A 27 2.70 -6.14 -10.11
C LEU A 27 3.41 -6.12 -8.75
N VAL A 28 3.84 -4.95 -8.27
CA VAL A 28 4.43 -4.80 -6.93
C VAL A 28 3.44 -5.26 -5.86
N VAL A 29 2.17 -4.84 -5.96
CA VAL A 29 1.12 -5.24 -5.01
C VAL A 29 0.92 -6.76 -5.04
N VAL A 30 0.88 -7.39 -6.23
CA VAL A 30 0.76 -8.85 -6.35
C VAL A 30 1.93 -9.56 -5.69
N ILE A 31 3.18 -9.14 -5.95
CA ILE A 31 4.38 -9.73 -5.37
C ILE A 31 4.31 -9.66 -3.84
N VAL A 32 3.94 -8.50 -3.29
CA VAL A 32 3.86 -8.27 -1.84
C VAL A 32 2.69 -9.03 -1.21
N ALA A 33 1.55 -9.14 -1.91
CA ALA A 33 0.40 -9.93 -1.47
C ALA A 33 0.77 -11.42 -1.39
N VAL A 34 1.51 -11.94 -2.37
CA VAL A 34 2.06 -13.30 -2.32
C VAL A 34 3.04 -13.43 -1.16
N ALA A 35 4.03 -12.53 -1.03
CA ALA A 35 5.01 -12.55 0.06
C ALA A 35 4.36 -12.57 1.46
N THR A 36 3.30 -11.80 1.64
CA THR A 36 2.52 -11.73 2.88
C THR A 36 1.65 -12.99 3.08
N GLY A 37 1.09 -13.53 1.98
CA GLY A 37 0.16 -14.65 1.99
C GLY A 37 0.79 -16.05 1.97
N ILE A 38 2.10 -16.20 1.74
CA ILE A 38 2.76 -17.52 1.70
C ILE A 38 2.54 -18.30 3.01
N GLY A 39 2.47 -17.62 4.17
CA GLY A 39 2.13 -18.28 5.44
C GLY A 39 0.75 -18.90 5.49
N LEU A 40 -0.21 -18.35 4.72
CA LEU A 40 -1.59 -18.82 4.62
C LEU A 40 -1.75 -20.00 3.64
N VAL A 41 -0.74 -20.28 2.81
CA VAL A 41 -0.73 -21.46 1.91
C VAL A 41 -0.89 -22.74 2.72
N ALA A 42 -0.24 -22.80 3.89
CA ALA A 42 -0.30 -23.95 4.79
C ALA A 42 -1.70 -24.23 5.34
N THR A 43 -2.60 -23.24 5.35
CA THR A 43 -3.95 -23.34 5.93
C THR A 43 -5.07 -23.28 4.89
N GLY A 44 -4.88 -22.63 3.74
CA GLY A 44 -5.93 -22.35 2.75
C GLY A 44 -5.66 -22.83 1.32
N GLY A 45 -4.51 -23.44 1.04
CA GLY A 45 -4.15 -23.96 -0.28
C GLY A 45 -4.05 -22.89 -1.39
N LEU A 46 -3.97 -23.32 -2.65
CA LEU A 46 -3.78 -22.44 -3.81
C LEU A 46 -4.96 -21.47 -4.04
N SER A 47 -6.19 -21.92 -3.77
CA SER A 47 -7.40 -21.09 -3.88
C SER A 47 -7.38 -19.92 -2.90
N GLY A 48 -6.90 -20.14 -1.67
CA GLY A 48 -6.72 -19.08 -0.68
C GLY A 48 -5.71 -18.02 -1.11
N VAL A 49 -4.62 -18.42 -1.78
CA VAL A 49 -3.63 -17.48 -2.33
C VAL A 49 -4.24 -16.62 -3.44
N ILE A 50 -4.92 -17.24 -4.40
CA ILE A 50 -5.53 -16.51 -5.52
C ILE A 50 -6.54 -15.49 -5.01
N LEU A 51 -7.41 -15.91 -4.08
CA LEU A 51 -8.40 -15.01 -3.49
C LEU A 51 -7.73 -13.90 -2.66
N GLY A 52 -6.68 -14.21 -1.90
CA GLY A 52 -5.88 -13.22 -1.18
C GLY A 52 -5.25 -12.16 -2.10
N ILE A 53 -4.77 -12.56 -3.28
CA ILE A 53 -4.25 -11.62 -4.29
C ILE A 53 -5.38 -10.72 -4.81
N VAL A 54 -6.54 -11.29 -5.16
CA VAL A 54 -7.70 -10.53 -5.66
C VAL A 54 -8.18 -9.52 -4.61
N VAL A 55 -8.36 -9.96 -3.37
CA VAL A 55 -8.75 -9.09 -2.25
C VAL A 55 -7.66 -8.04 -1.97
N GLY A 56 -6.38 -8.40 -2.06
CA GLY A 56 -5.26 -7.47 -1.89
C GLY A 56 -5.23 -6.38 -2.96
N LEU A 57 -5.48 -6.73 -4.22
CA LEU A 57 -5.57 -5.77 -5.33
C LEU A 57 -6.79 -4.85 -5.17
N GLY A 58 -7.95 -5.39 -4.83
CA GLY A 58 -9.15 -4.60 -4.53
C GLY A 58 -8.94 -3.66 -3.34
N GLY A 59 -8.29 -4.16 -2.29
CA GLY A 59 -7.92 -3.39 -1.11
C GLY A 59 -6.96 -2.25 -1.45
N TRP A 60 -5.92 -2.50 -2.24
CA TRP A 60 -5.00 -1.46 -2.70
C TRP A 60 -5.72 -0.38 -3.54
N ALA A 61 -6.56 -0.78 -4.48
CA ALA A 61 -7.33 0.16 -5.30
C ALA A 61 -8.29 1.02 -4.45
N ALA A 62 -8.97 0.40 -3.48
CA ALA A 62 -9.81 1.10 -2.52
C ALA A 62 -9.01 2.06 -1.64
N TRP A 63 -7.84 1.63 -1.16
CA TRP A 63 -6.94 2.48 -0.37
C TRP A 63 -6.47 3.70 -1.15
N ALA A 64 -6.04 3.52 -2.40
CA ALA A 64 -5.66 4.61 -3.29
C ALA A 64 -6.83 5.59 -3.53
N TRP A 65 -8.05 5.08 -3.66
CA TRP A 65 -9.23 5.92 -3.82
C TRP A 65 -9.58 6.73 -2.57
N ILE A 66 -9.56 6.08 -1.40
CA ILE A 66 -9.83 6.72 -0.11
C ILE A 66 -8.80 7.81 0.16
N THR A 67 -7.51 7.50 0.01
CA THR A 67 -6.43 8.46 0.22
C THR A 67 -6.49 9.62 -0.77
N PHE A 68 -6.84 9.36 -2.04
CA PHE A 68 -7.04 10.38 -3.06
C PHE A 68 -8.18 11.32 -2.65
N TYR A 69 -9.32 10.77 -2.27
CA TYR A 69 -10.49 11.55 -1.88
C TYR A 69 -10.20 12.42 -0.64
N ILE A 70 -9.63 11.83 0.40
CA ILE A 70 -9.30 12.55 1.64
C ILE A 70 -8.25 13.62 1.36
N GLY A 71 -7.19 13.28 0.62
CA GLY A 71 -6.10 14.19 0.33
C GLY A 71 -6.50 15.40 -0.51
N THR A 72 -7.33 15.19 -1.53
CA THR A 72 -7.76 16.25 -2.46
C THR A 72 -9.00 17.01 -2.02
N LYS A 73 -9.84 16.45 -1.13
CA LYS A 73 -11.10 17.07 -0.71
C LYS A 73 -11.16 17.47 0.76
N LEU A 74 -10.61 16.68 1.67
CA LEU A 74 -10.66 16.97 3.10
C LEU A 74 -9.44 17.71 3.60
N LEU A 75 -8.25 17.38 3.07
CA LEU A 75 -6.98 18.00 3.46
C LEU A 75 -6.23 18.66 2.30
N PRO A 76 -6.88 19.37 1.35
CA PRO A 76 -6.18 19.94 0.21
C PRO A 76 -5.20 21.04 0.62
N THR A 77 -4.20 21.26 -0.23
CA THR A 77 -3.39 22.48 -0.24
C THR A 77 -3.62 23.24 -1.54
N ALA A 78 -3.12 24.46 -1.65
CA ALA A 78 -3.22 25.25 -2.89
C ALA A 78 -2.53 24.55 -4.08
N ASP A 79 -1.50 23.77 -3.79
CA ASP A 79 -0.66 23.11 -4.78
C ASP A 79 -1.10 21.66 -5.07
N THR A 80 -2.07 21.12 -4.32
CA THR A 80 -2.49 19.72 -4.46
C THR A 80 -3.16 19.47 -5.80
N GLN A 81 -2.43 18.83 -6.72
CA GLN A 81 -2.92 18.43 -8.04
C GLN A 81 -2.67 16.95 -8.27
N ALA A 82 -3.53 16.15 -7.65
CA ALA A 82 -3.49 14.70 -7.76
C ALA A 82 -4.70 14.16 -8.51
N ASP A 83 -4.49 13.06 -9.21
CA ASP A 83 -5.51 12.13 -9.66
C ASP A 83 -5.39 10.78 -8.93
N TRP A 84 -6.40 9.94 -9.10
CA TRP A 84 -6.40 8.61 -8.48
C TRP A 84 -5.23 7.74 -8.94
N GLY A 85 -4.82 7.86 -10.21
CA GLY A 85 -3.75 7.08 -10.80
C GLY A 85 -2.37 7.41 -10.19
N GLN A 86 -2.10 8.69 -9.93
CA GLN A 86 -0.90 9.14 -9.21
C GLN A 86 -0.79 8.44 -7.85
N LEU A 87 -1.87 8.45 -7.06
CA LEU A 87 -1.92 7.76 -5.77
C LEU A 87 -1.80 6.24 -5.93
N ALA A 88 -2.51 5.64 -6.87
CA ALA A 88 -2.46 4.20 -7.09
C ALA A 88 -1.02 3.75 -7.38
N ARG A 89 -0.33 4.44 -8.30
CA ARG A 89 1.06 4.13 -8.68
C ARG A 89 2.01 4.25 -7.50
N THR A 90 2.05 5.40 -6.85
CA THR A 90 2.97 5.66 -5.73
C THR A 90 2.70 4.73 -4.55
N LEU A 91 1.44 4.52 -4.17
CA LEU A 91 1.06 3.61 -3.09
C LEU A 91 1.32 2.15 -3.43
N GLY A 92 1.20 1.76 -4.71
CA GLY A 92 1.57 0.42 -5.17
C GLY A 92 3.06 0.18 -5.03
N PHE A 93 3.90 1.15 -5.45
CA PHE A 93 5.34 1.08 -5.24
C PHE A 93 5.75 1.14 -3.76
N ALA A 94 5.01 1.88 -2.93
CA ALA A 94 5.22 1.95 -1.49
C ALA A 94 5.03 0.61 -0.77
N GLN A 95 4.40 -0.38 -1.41
CA GLN A 95 4.33 -1.76 -0.91
C GLN A 95 5.69 -2.47 -0.92
N SER A 96 6.69 -1.96 -1.65
CA SER A 96 7.97 -2.66 -1.88
C SER A 96 8.66 -3.22 -0.62
N PRO A 97 8.74 -2.50 0.53
CA PRO A 97 9.23 -3.08 1.79
C PRO A 97 8.49 -4.33 2.25
N GLY A 98 7.22 -4.46 1.91
CA GLY A 98 6.37 -5.60 2.26
C GLY A 98 6.83 -6.93 1.71
N VAL A 99 7.71 -6.97 0.70
CA VAL A 99 8.32 -8.23 0.22
C VAL A 99 9.03 -8.98 1.35
N PHE A 100 9.65 -8.25 2.30
CA PHE A 100 10.36 -8.85 3.42
C PHE A 100 9.45 -9.57 4.43
N LYS A 101 8.13 -9.37 4.36
CA LYS A 101 7.16 -10.07 5.23
C LYS A 101 7.19 -11.58 5.06
N VAL A 102 7.67 -12.10 3.91
CA VAL A 102 7.86 -13.54 3.70
C VAL A 102 8.82 -14.17 4.70
N VAL A 103 9.80 -13.41 5.19
CA VAL A 103 10.76 -13.85 6.22
C VAL A 103 10.07 -13.98 7.60
N GLY A 104 8.85 -13.47 7.74
CA GLY A 104 8.00 -13.63 8.91
C GLY A 104 7.70 -15.08 9.29
N LEU A 105 7.92 -16.02 8.37
CA LEU A 105 7.71 -17.45 8.59
C LEU A 105 8.85 -18.14 9.34
N VAL A 106 9.99 -17.46 9.53
CA VAL A 106 11.14 -18.02 10.25
C VAL A 106 10.84 -18.08 11.76
N PRO A 107 10.89 -19.27 12.40
CA PRO A 107 10.68 -19.39 13.84
C PRO A 107 11.66 -18.53 14.66
N GLY A 108 11.19 -17.99 15.78
CA GLY A 108 12.00 -17.20 16.72
C GLY A 108 12.20 -15.72 16.33
N VAL A 109 12.49 -15.42 15.06
CA VAL A 109 12.77 -14.05 14.58
C VAL A 109 11.73 -13.48 13.61
N GLY A 110 10.89 -14.33 13.02
CA GLY A 110 9.98 -13.96 11.95
C GLY A 110 9.00 -12.86 12.33
N LEU A 111 8.38 -12.94 13.51
CA LEU A 111 7.43 -11.90 13.98
C LEU A 111 8.07 -10.51 14.05
N VAL A 112 9.34 -10.44 14.49
CA VAL A 112 10.08 -9.17 14.57
C VAL A 112 10.34 -8.63 13.17
N ILE A 113 10.81 -9.47 12.25
CA ILE A 113 11.10 -9.06 10.86
C ILE A 113 9.81 -8.62 10.15
N PHE A 114 8.71 -9.34 10.36
CA PHE A 114 7.41 -8.96 9.82
C PHE A 114 6.96 -7.59 10.33
N ALA A 115 7.07 -7.35 11.63
CA ALA A 115 6.70 -6.07 12.24
C ALA A 115 7.58 -4.92 11.71
N LEU A 116 8.89 -5.14 11.59
CA LEU A 116 9.80 -4.14 11.01
C LEU A 116 9.47 -3.84 9.55
N ALA A 117 9.20 -4.86 8.73
CA ALA A 117 8.77 -4.69 7.35
C ALA A 117 7.42 -3.95 7.24
N ALA A 118 6.49 -4.21 8.16
CA ALA A 118 5.21 -3.50 8.22
C ALA A 118 5.39 -2.02 8.56
N ILE A 119 6.22 -1.70 9.56
CA ILE A 119 6.53 -0.31 9.92
C ILE A 119 7.24 0.41 8.76
N TRP A 120 8.23 -0.23 8.16
CA TRP A 120 8.96 0.31 7.01
C TRP A 120 8.03 0.58 5.83
N GLN A 121 7.12 -0.35 5.55
CA GLN A 121 6.08 -0.16 4.56
C GLN A 121 5.18 1.03 4.90
N LEU A 122 4.70 1.17 6.14
CA LEU A 122 3.90 2.33 6.55
C LEU A 122 4.64 3.65 6.32
N VAL A 123 5.93 3.72 6.63
CA VAL A 123 6.76 4.91 6.35
C VAL A 123 6.80 5.20 4.85
N ALA A 124 7.01 4.19 4.00
CA ALA A 124 6.97 4.35 2.55
C ALA A 124 5.61 4.88 2.06
N MET A 125 4.51 4.43 2.65
CA MET A 125 3.16 4.92 2.32
C MET A 125 2.98 6.39 2.66
N ILE A 126 3.47 6.84 3.81
CA ILE A 126 3.39 8.26 4.18
C ILE A 126 4.18 9.14 3.19
N ILE A 127 5.37 8.69 2.78
CA ILE A 127 6.19 9.42 1.80
C ILE A 127 5.49 9.46 0.43
N ALA A 128 4.94 8.33 -0.01
CA ALA A 128 4.19 8.22 -1.26
C ALA A 128 2.96 9.15 -1.27
N ILE A 129 2.15 9.16 -0.21
CA ILE A 129 1.00 10.07 -0.06
C ILE A 129 1.46 11.53 -0.11
N ARG A 130 2.58 11.84 0.55
CA ARG A 130 3.13 13.20 0.54
C ARG A 130 3.52 13.64 -0.87
N GLN A 131 4.19 12.78 -1.64
CA GLN A 131 4.65 13.12 -2.99
C GLN A 131 3.44 13.25 -3.91
N ALA A 132 2.59 12.23 -3.94
CA ALA A 132 1.48 12.16 -4.88
C ALA A 132 0.30 13.11 -4.60
N LEU A 133 0.34 13.88 -3.51
CA LEU A 133 -0.62 14.95 -3.20
C LEU A 133 0.03 16.34 -3.21
N ASP A 134 1.30 16.43 -3.63
CA ASP A 134 2.11 17.65 -3.62
C ASP A 134 2.18 18.34 -2.25
N TYR A 135 2.23 17.53 -1.18
CA TYR A 135 2.25 18.08 0.17
C TYR A 135 3.65 18.49 0.59
N THR A 136 3.79 19.76 0.98
CA THR A 136 5.00 20.25 1.64
C THR A 136 5.20 19.62 3.03
N SER A 137 4.10 19.33 3.76
CA SER A 137 4.11 18.83 5.15
C SER A 137 3.82 17.34 5.26
N THR A 138 4.76 16.60 5.85
CA THR A 138 4.57 15.18 6.21
C THR A 138 3.43 14.96 7.20
N TRP A 139 3.15 15.91 8.09
CA TRP A 139 2.05 15.81 9.04
C TRP A 139 0.67 15.74 8.37
N ARG A 140 0.50 16.41 7.22
CA ARG A 140 -0.73 16.29 6.43
C ARG A 140 -0.86 14.91 5.82
N ALA A 141 0.22 14.35 5.27
CA ALA A 141 0.21 12.98 4.73
C ALA A 141 -0.11 11.94 5.82
N ILE A 142 0.45 12.12 7.03
CA ILE A 142 0.09 11.32 8.21
C ILE A 142 -1.40 11.49 8.52
N GLY A 143 -1.93 12.71 8.51
CA GLY A 143 -3.35 12.99 8.69
C GLY A 143 -4.24 12.25 7.67
N VAL A 144 -3.88 12.31 6.38
CA VAL A 144 -4.58 11.57 5.32
C VAL A 144 -4.58 10.07 5.58
N ALA A 145 -3.43 9.49 5.93
CA ALA A 145 -3.33 8.07 6.22
C ALA A 145 -4.17 7.66 7.45
N LEU A 146 -4.12 8.44 8.54
CA LEU A 146 -4.88 8.16 9.76
C LEU A 146 -6.39 8.26 9.54
N ILE A 147 -6.85 9.32 8.86
CA ILE A 147 -8.28 9.50 8.54
C ILE A 147 -8.73 8.42 7.56
N GLY A 148 -7.91 8.10 6.56
CA GLY A 148 -8.21 7.08 5.55
C GLY A 148 -8.27 5.67 6.09
N PHE A 149 -7.54 5.38 7.17
CA PHE A 149 -7.56 4.07 7.79
C PHE A 149 -8.95 3.65 8.26
N ILE A 150 -9.78 4.59 8.75
CA ILE A 150 -11.12 4.29 9.26
C ILE A 150 -12.04 3.71 8.16
N PRO A 151 -12.34 4.42 7.05
CA PRO A 151 -13.16 3.85 5.98
C PRO A 151 -12.49 2.63 5.32
N TYR A 152 -11.16 2.59 5.25
CA TYR A 152 -10.45 1.44 4.73
C TYR A 152 -10.66 0.17 5.58
N ALA A 153 -10.56 0.30 6.91
CA ALA A 153 -10.80 -0.81 7.83
C ALA A 153 -12.24 -1.35 7.71
N ILE A 154 -13.22 -0.48 7.46
CA ILE A 154 -14.61 -0.87 7.19
C ILE A 154 -14.68 -1.69 5.89
N VAL A 155 -14.09 -1.19 4.81
CA VAL A 155 -14.03 -1.92 3.52
C VAL A 155 -13.38 -3.28 3.70
N GLN A 156 -12.24 -3.35 4.39
CA GLN A 156 -11.53 -4.61 4.63
C GLN A 156 -12.38 -5.60 5.46
N THR A 157 -13.03 -5.12 6.51
CA THR A 157 -13.91 -5.95 7.34
C THR A 157 -15.08 -6.52 6.52
N LEU A 158 -15.71 -5.69 5.68
CA LEU A 158 -16.80 -6.14 4.83
C LEU A 158 -16.35 -7.18 3.81
N LEU A 159 -15.16 -6.99 3.20
CA LEU A 159 -14.59 -7.98 2.28
C LEU A 159 -14.37 -9.31 3.00
N GLN A 160 -13.78 -9.31 4.19
CA GLN A 160 -13.56 -10.53 4.98
C GLN A 160 -14.87 -11.26 5.31
N VAL A 161 -15.91 -10.52 5.74
CA VAL A 161 -17.23 -11.09 6.03
C VAL A 161 -17.88 -11.70 4.79
N ILE A 162 -17.82 -11.02 3.64
CA ILE A 162 -18.42 -11.50 2.38
C ILE A 162 -17.72 -12.77 1.90
N TYR A 163 -16.39 -12.81 1.96
CA TYR A 163 -15.60 -13.95 1.47
C TYR A 163 -15.42 -15.08 2.51
N ARG A 164 -15.92 -14.90 3.74
CA ARG A 164 -15.84 -15.87 4.85
C ARG A 164 -14.42 -16.33 5.17
N PHE A 165 -13.48 -15.39 5.26
CA PHE A 165 -12.14 -15.61 5.80
C PHE A 165 -12.06 -15.13 7.25
#